data_AF-A0A428FVN6-F1
#
_entry.id   AF-A0A428FVN6-F1
#
_cell.length_a   1.000
_cell.length_b   1.000
_cell.length_c   1.000
_cell.angle_alpha   90.00
_cell.angle_beta   90.00
_cell.angle_gamma   90.00
#
_symmetry.space_group_name_H-M   'P 1'
#
loop_
_entity.id
_entity.type
_entity.pdbx_description
1 polymer ?
#
loop_
_entity_poly.entity_id
_entity_poly.type
_entity_poly.pdbx_seq_one_letter_code
_entity_poly.pdbx_strand_id
1 'polypeptide(L)' 'MPTIDTTGHSYDDFLSAIKRQGYYEIKNPRVYKPGTNEIEQVEGIFRINQWSK' A
#
# COMPACT_ATOMS: atom_id res chain seq x y z
N MET A 1 1.76 -7.99 12.47
CA MET A 1 1.44 -7.78 11.04
C MET A 1 2.55 -6.93 10.44
N PRO A 2 3.12 -7.28 9.27
CA PRO A 2 4.10 -6.43 8.60
C PRO A 2 3.48 -5.07 8.26
N THR A 3 4.31 -4.02 8.19
CA THR A 3 3.87 -2.65 7.87
C THR A 3 4.35 -2.30 6.47
N ILE A 4 3.47 -1.74 5.63
CA ILE A 4 3.82 -1.28 4.28
C ILE A 4 4.40 0.13 4.38
N ASP A 5 5.56 0.35 3.78
CA ASP A 5 6.12 1.68 3.61
C ASP A 5 5.40 2.41 2.47
N THR A 6 4.66 3.45 2.81
CA THR A 6 3.95 4.32 1.86
C THR A 6 4.71 5.60 1.56
N THR A 7 5.98 5.72 1.97
CA THR A 7 6.82 6.87 1.63
C THR A 7 6.91 7.04 0.11
N GLY A 8 6.63 8.25 -0.37
CA GLY A 8 6.59 8.56 -1.81
C GLY A 8 5.23 8.26 -2.48
N HIS A 9 4.25 7.73 -1.75
CA HIS A 9 2.88 7.59 -2.25
C HIS A 9 2.02 8.78 -1.80
N SER A 10 1.37 9.44 -2.76
CA SER A 10 0.48 10.59 -2.49
C SER A 10 -0.86 10.13 -1.90
N TYR A 11 -1.29 10.83 -0.85
CA TYR A 11 -2.61 10.61 -0.27
C TYR A 11 -3.74 11.02 -1.22
N ASP A 12 -3.55 12.07 -2.01
CA ASP A 12 -4.55 12.53 -2.99
C ASP A 12 -4.68 11.57 -4.17
N ASP A 13 -3.58 10.92 -4.58
CA ASP A 13 -3.60 9.87 -5.61
C ASP A 13 -4.33 8.64 -5.10
N PHE A 14 -4.09 8.28 -3.84
CA PHE A 14 -4.83 7.22 -3.15
C PHE A 14 -6.34 7.52 -3.17
N LEU A 15 -6.77 8.71 -2.72
CA LEU A 15 -8.18 9.10 -2.71
C LEU A 15 -8.79 9.11 -4.12
N SER A 16 -8.04 9.62 -5.09
CA SER A 16 -8.47 9.68 -6.49
C SER A 16 -8.64 8.29 -7.09
N ALA A 17 -7.72 7.36 -6.83
CA ALA A 17 -7.82 5.98 -7.28
C ALA A 17 -9.01 5.27 -6.63
N ILE A 18 -9.18 5.40 -5.31
CA ILE A 18 -10.30 4.83 -4.59
C ILE A 18 -11.64 5.32 -5.18
N LYS A 19 -11.79 6.62 -5.42
CA LYS A 19 -13.00 7.19 -6.06
C LYS A 19 -13.21 6.70 -7.50
N ARG A 20 -12.14 6.53 -8.27
CA ARG A 20 -12.20 6.19 -9.69
C ARG A 20 -12.49 4.71 -9.95
N GLN A 21 -11.87 3.82 -9.19
CA GLN A 21 -11.88 2.37 -9.48
C GLN A 21 -12.11 1.47 -8.25
N GLY A 22 -12.30 2.04 -7.06
CA GLY A 22 -12.59 1.29 -5.83
C GLY A 22 -11.39 0.71 -5.10
N TYR A 23 -10.17 0.90 -5.63
CA TYR A 23 -8.93 0.38 -5.03
C TYR A 23 -7.70 1.21 -5.40
N TYR A 24 -6.67 1.10 -4.56
CA TYR A 24 -5.31 1.61 -4.78
C TYR A 24 -4.30 0.47 -4.69
N GLU A 25 -3.31 0.45 -5.58
CA GLU A 25 -2.31 -0.62 -5.66
C GLU A 25 -0.89 -0.08 -5.53
N ILE A 26 -0.06 -0.82 -4.80
CA ILE A 26 1.39 -0.66 -4.72
C ILE A 26 2.01 -1.95 -5.25
N LYS A 27 2.73 -1.86 -6.38
CA LYS A 27 3.48 -2.99 -6.93
C LYS A 27 4.83 -3.09 -6.24
N ASN A 28 5.24 -4.32 -5.99
CA ASN A 28 6.46 -4.68 -5.29
C ASN A 28 6.68 -3.82 -4.03
N PRO A 29 5.74 -3.87 -3.06
CA PRO A 29 5.76 -2.95 -1.93
C PRO A 29 7.03 -3.11 -1.10
N ARG A 30 7.45 -2.01 -0.48
CA ARG A 30 8.46 -2.04 0.56
C ARG A 30 7.78 -2.34 1.90
N VAL A 31 8.30 -3.31 2.63
CA VAL A 31 7.66 -3.89 3.81
C VAL A 31 8.63 -3.87 4.98
N TYR A 32 8.20 -3.34 6.13
CA TYR A 32 8.93 -3.42 7.38
C TYR A 32 8.75 -4.79 8.03
N LYS A 33 9.86 -5.43 8.41
CA LYS A 33 9.84 -6.70 9.14
C LYS A 33 9.31 -6.47 10.57
N PRO A 34 8.33 -7.27 11.04
CA PRO A 34 7.73 -7.09 12.35
C PRO A 34 8.76 -7.03 13.49
N GLY A 35 8.65 -6.02 14.36
CA GLY A 35 9.54 -5.86 15.52
C GLY A 35 10.92 -5.30 15.21
N THR A 36 11.16 -4.83 13.98
CA THR A 36 12.43 -4.24 13.54
C THR A 36 12.21 -2.97 12.71
N ASN A 37 13.28 -2.25 12.39
CA ASN A 37 13.29 -1.16 11.41
C ASN A 37 13.82 -1.62 10.04
N GLU A 38 14.02 -2.92 9.84
CA GLU A 38 14.48 -3.45 8.56
C GLU A 38 13.35 -3.37 7.53
N ILE A 39 13.69 -2.94 6.32
CA ILE A 39 12.77 -2.82 5.19
C ILE A 39 13.27 -3.67 4.02
N GLU A 40 12.35 -4.40 3.39
CA GLU A 40 12.63 -5.21 2.21
C GLU A 40 11.57 -4.97 1.13
N GLN A 41 11.96 -5.12 -0.13
CA GLN A 41 11.00 -5.08 -1.24
C GLN A 41 10.50 -6.50 -1.49
N VAL A 42 9.19 -6.68 -1.48
CA VAL A 42 8.55 -7.99 -1.68
C VAL A 42 7.91 -8.02 -3.05
N GLU A 43 8.17 -9.06 -3.86
CA GLU A 43 7.50 -9.24 -5.15
C GLU A 43 5.99 -9.46 -4.94
N GLY A 44 5.16 -8.69 -5.63
CA GLY A 44 3.70 -8.81 -5.54
C GLY A 44 2.96 -7.49 -5.63
N ILE A 45 1.69 -7.49 -5.20
CA ILE A 45 0.82 -6.30 -5.21
C ILE A 45 0.17 -6.17 -3.83
N PHE A 46 0.38 -5.02 -3.18
CA PHE A 46 -0.41 -4.62 -2.02
C PHE A 46 -1.58 -3.77 -2.50
N ARG A 47 -2.82 -4.17 -2.15
CA ARG A 47 -4.04 -3.49 -2.61
C ARG A 47 -4.88 -3.03 -1.42
N ILE A 48 -5.17 -1.73 -1.39
CA ILE A 48 -6.13 -1.14 -0.46
C ILE A 48 -7.46 -1.03 -1.19
N ASN A 49 -8.51 -1.62 -0.63
CA ASN A 49 -9.83 -1.63 -1.24
C ASN A 49 -10.83 -0.78 -0.45
N GLN A 50 -11.72 -0.10 -1.15
CA GLN A 50 -12.95 0.41 -0.57
C GLN A 50 -14.10 -0.51 -0.98
N TRP A 51 -14.65 -1.25 -0.01
CA TRP A 51 -15.80 -2.11 -0.25
C TRP A 51 -17.06 -1.31 0.08
N SER A 52 -18.09 -1.42 -0.77
CA SER A 52 -19.42 -0.93 -0.40
C SER A 52 -19.92 -1.71 0.81
N LYS A 53 -20.64 -1.02 1.70
CA LYS A 53 -21.31 -1.63 2.84
C LYS A 53 -22.43 -2.55 2.39
#